data_AF-A0AAW2ASK9-F1
#
_entry.id   AF-A0AAW2ASK9-F1
#
_cell.length_a   1.000
_cell.length_b   1.000
_cell.length_c   1.000
_cell.angle_alpha   90.00
_cell.angle_beta   90.00
_cell.angle_gamma   90.00
#
_symmetry.space_group_name_H-M   'P 1'
#
loop_
_entity.id
_entity.type
_entity.pdbx_description
1 polymer ?
#
loop_
_entity_poly.entity_id
_entity_poly.type
_entity_poly.pdbx_seq_one_letter_code
_entity_poly.pdbx_strand_id
1 'polypeptide(L)'
;GTRPVNLGQILIFTSGADKIPPLGFGHKPTIQFLHPEDHGNRIFPEANTCDVTLRLPLHGTYLQFRERMESGILQSPTFGFA
;
A
#
# COMPACT_ATOMS: atom_id res chain seq x y z
N GLY A 1 -3.02 20.14 0.15
CA GLY A 1 -4.19 19.60 0.84
C GLY A 1 -4.08 18.10 0.85
N THR A 2 -4.27 17.45 2.01
CA THR A 2 -4.29 15.99 2.10
C THR A 2 -5.45 15.47 1.26
N ARG A 3 -5.16 14.62 0.28
CA ARG A 3 -6.21 13.91 -0.47
C ARG A 3 -6.37 12.57 0.24
N PRO A 4 -7.40 12.39 1.08
CA PRO A 4 -7.56 11.17 1.84
C PRO A 4 -7.66 10.00 0.87
N VAL A 5 -6.79 9.02 1.05
CA VAL A 5 -6.84 7.77 0.30
C VAL A 5 -8.13 7.03 0.68
N ASN A 6 -8.88 6.59 -0.35
CA ASN A 6 -10.08 5.80 -0.15
C ASN A 6 -9.78 4.28 -0.28
N LEU A 7 -10.76 3.47 0.11
CA LEU A 7 -10.64 2.01 0.07
C LEU A 7 -10.37 1.46 -1.35
N GLY A 8 -10.95 2.07 -2.38
CA GLY A 8 -10.71 1.66 -3.77
C GLY A 8 -9.26 1.89 -4.21
N GLN A 9 -8.65 3.00 -3.79
CA GLN A 9 -7.23 3.26 -4.06
C GLN A 9 -6.31 2.29 -3.32
N ILE A 10 -6.66 1.91 -2.09
CA ILE A 10 -5.94 0.86 -1.34
C ILE A 10 -6.07 -0.48 -2.07
N LEU A 11 -7.28 -0.81 -2.55
CA LEU A 11 -7.55 -2.05 -3.27
C LEU A 11 -6.72 -2.14 -4.55
N ILE A 12 -6.71 -1.08 -5.37
CA ILE A 12 -5.93 -1.00 -6.61
C ILE A 12 -4.45 -1.12 -6.30
N PHE A 13 -3.95 -0.38 -5.31
CA PHE A 13 -2.54 -0.46 -4.90
C PHE A 13 -2.14 -1.87 -4.46
N THR A 14 -2.99 -2.53 -3.66
CA THR A 14 -2.66 -3.81 -3.02
C THR A 14 -2.87 -5.01 -3.93
N SER A 15 -3.84 -4.95 -4.85
CA SER A 15 -4.27 -6.10 -5.67
C SER A 15 -4.11 -5.89 -7.17
N GLY A 16 -3.88 -4.65 -7.63
CA GLY A 16 -3.96 -4.26 -9.04
C GLY A 16 -5.38 -4.21 -9.60
N ALA A 17 -6.42 -4.53 -8.82
CA ALA A 17 -7.81 -4.55 -9.26
C ALA A 17 -8.63 -3.40 -8.67
N ASP A 18 -9.57 -2.87 -9.45
CA ASP A 18 -10.51 -1.81 -9.04
C ASP A 18 -11.74 -2.34 -8.29
N LYS A 19 -11.93 -3.66 -8.29
CA LYS A 19 -13.02 -4.37 -7.61
C LYS A 19 -12.59 -5.78 -7.21
N ILE A 20 -13.29 -6.34 -6.23
CA ILE A 20 -13.12 -7.74 -5.85
C ILE A 20 -13.64 -8.63 -7.00
N PRO A 21 -12.88 -9.64 -7.46
CA PRO A 21 -13.35 -10.54 -8.50
C PRO A 21 -14.62 -11.30 -8.06
N PRO A 22 -15.48 -11.76 -8.99
CA PRO A 22 -16.70 -12.49 -8.63
C PRO A 22 -16.47 -13.75 -7.78
N LEU A 23 -15.31 -14.39 -7.94
CA LEU A 23 -14.90 -15.57 -7.15
C LEU A 23 -14.01 -15.20 -5.94
N GLY A 24 -13.83 -13.91 -5.65
CA GLY A 24 -12.84 -13.42 -4.70
C GLY A 24 -11.41 -13.44 -5.24
N PHE A 25 -10.46 -13.07 -4.38
CA PHE A 25 -9.03 -13.17 -4.70
C PHE A 25 -8.53 -14.60 -4.51
N GLY A 26 -7.61 -15.04 -5.37
CA GLY A 26 -7.00 -16.37 -5.27
C GLY A 26 -6.25 -16.57 -3.96
N HIS A 27 -5.62 -15.51 -3.45
CA HIS A 27 -4.95 -15.49 -2.15
C HIS A 27 -5.72 -14.61 -1.17
N LYS A 28 -5.70 -14.97 0.12
CA LYS A 28 -6.32 -14.18 1.18
C LYS A 28 -5.57 -12.84 1.31
N PRO A 29 -6.25 -11.68 1.28
CA PRO A 29 -5.60 -10.40 1.51
C PRO A 29 -4.90 -10.36 2.88
N THR A 30 -3.67 -9.86 2.92
CA THR A 30 -2.90 -9.77 4.17
C THR A 30 -2.26 -8.40 4.38
N ILE A 31 -1.98 -8.10 5.65
CA ILE A 31 -1.23 -6.93 6.08
C ILE A 31 0.06 -7.42 6.73
N GLN A 32 1.18 -6.83 6.34
CA GLN A 32 2.50 -7.07 6.92
C GLN A 32 3.13 -5.74 7.33
N PHE A 33 4.05 -5.77 8.29
CA PHE A 33 4.80 -4.59 8.71
C PHE A 33 6.22 -4.66 8.16
N LEU A 34 6.70 -3.54 7.63
CA LEU A 34 8.07 -3.36 7.18
C LEU A 34 8.93 -2.99 8.39
N HIS A 35 9.29 -3.99 9.19
CA HIS A 35 10.18 -3.78 10.33
C HIS A 35 11.60 -3.37 9.85
N PRO A 36 12.24 -2.37 10.47
CA PRO A 36 13.57 -1.90 10.09
C PRO A 36 14.64 -3.00 10.10
N GLU A 37 14.54 -3.97 11.02
CA GLU A 37 15.46 -5.11 11.11
C GLU A 37 15.48 -5.99 9.86
N ASP A 38 14.32 -6.19 9.21
CA ASP A 38 14.16 -7.11 8.08
C ASP A 38 14.19 -6.38 6.73
N HIS A 39 13.74 -5.12 6.69
CA HIS A 39 13.45 -4.41 5.44
C HIS A 39 14.24 -3.10 5.25
N GLY A 40 15.03 -2.69 6.25
CA GLY A 40 15.64 -1.38 6.33
C GLY A 40 14.62 -0.26 6.60
N ASN A 41 15.07 1.00 6.57
CA ASN A 41 14.20 2.15 6.81
C ASN A 41 13.30 2.46 5.61
N ARG A 42 12.27 1.64 5.41
CA ARG A 42 11.21 1.87 4.41
C ARG A 42 10.25 2.94 4.90
N ILE A 43 10.16 4.04 4.15
CA ILE A 43 9.30 5.17 4.52
C ILE A 43 7.95 5.16 3.80
N PHE A 44 7.80 4.38 2.72
CA PHE A 44 6.57 4.27 1.91
C PHE A 44 5.97 2.87 2.01
N PRO A 45 4.66 2.69 1.76
CA PRO A 45 4.06 1.37 1.66
C PRO A 45 4.57 0.60 0.44
N GLU A 46 4.52 -0.72 0.55
CA GLU A 46 4.76 -1.65 -0.55
C GLU A 46 3.53 -2.54 -0.75
N ALA A 47 3.35 -3.04 -1.96
CA ALA A 47 2.33 -4.01 -2.28
C ALA A 47 2.95 -5.21 -2.99
N ASN A 48 2.51 -6.40 -2.63
CA ASN A 48 2.64 -7.59 -3.47
C ASN A 48 1.26 -7.88 -4.05
N THR A 49 1.06 -7.49 -5.31
CA THR A 49 -0.23 -7.59 -5.99
C THR A 49 -0.65 -9.02 -6.30
N CYS A 50 0.33 -9.91 -6.54
CA CYS A 50 0.07 -11.33 -6.77
C CYS A 50 -0.51 -12.00 -5.51
N ASP A 51 0.03 -11.67 -4.33
CA ASP A 51 -0.41 -12.22 -3.05
C ASP A 51 -1.43 -11.36 -2.31
N VAL A 52 -1.86 -10.25 -2.92
CA VAL A 52 -2.78 -9.27 -2.33
C VAL A 52 -2.33 -8.84 -0.93
N THR A 53 -1.05 -8.51 -0.80
CA THR A 53 -0.42 -8.18 0.48
C THR A 53 -0.02 -6.72 0.54
N LEU A 54 -0.56 -6.00 1.52
CA LEU A 54 -0.21 -4.62 1.84
C LEU A 54 0.86 -4.59 2.93
N ARG A 55 2.01 -3.98 2.64
CA ARG A 55 3.09 -3.83 3.59
C ARG A 55 3.15 -2.39 4.13
N LEU A 56 3.03 -2.26 5.44
CA LEU A 56 2.94 -0.99 6.15
C LEU A 56 4.31 -0.54 6.67
N PRO A 57 4.75 0.70 6.37
CA PRO A 57 5.95 1.26 6.97
C PRO A 57 5.67 1.67 8.42
N LEU A 58 6.70 1.57 9.27
CA LEU A 58 6.62 2.04 10.65
C LEU A 58 7.03 3.52 10.75
N HIS A 59 6.21 4.33 11.43
CA HIS A 59 6.46 5.75 11.67
C HIS A 59 6.18 6.11 13.12
N GLY A 60 6.87 7.12 13.64
CA GLY A 60 6.75 7.54 15.03
C GLY A 60 5.42 8.23 15.36
N THR A 61 4.67 8.68 14.35
CA THR A 61 3.36 9.32 14.53
C THR A 61 2.37 8.88 13.46
N TYR A 62 1.08 8.88 13.80
CA TYR A 62 0.01 8.61 12.85
C TYR A 62 -0.02 9.61 11.68
N LEU A 63 0.32 10.87 11.92
CA LEU A 63 0.37 11.89 10.87
C LEU A 63 1.41 11.55 9.81
N GLN A 64 2.64 11.22 10.24
CA GLN A 64 3.71 10.80 9.33
C GLN A 64 3.35 9.51 8.59
N PHE A 65 2.80 8.52 9.32
CA PHE A 65 2.30 7.29 8.71
C PHE A 65 1.29 7.59 7.60
N ARG A 66 0.27 8.39 7.90
CA ARG A 66 -0.80 8.73 6.96
C ARG A 66 -0.27 9.47 5.74
N GLU A 67 0.56 10.50 5.92
CA GLU A 67 1.12 11.27 4.80
C GLU A 67 1.95 10.41 3.84
N ARG A 68 2.74 9.47 4.39
CA ARG A 68 3.55 8.55 3.58
C ARG A 68 2.72 7.47 2.91
N MET A 69 1.71 6.94 3.59
CA MET A 69 0.73 6.01 3.00
C MET A 69 -0.01 6.68 1.84
N GLU A 70 -0.54 7.89 2.06
CA GLU A 70 -1.26 8.65 1.04
C GLU A 70 -0.38 8.93 -0.18
N SER A 71 0.83 9.42 0.04
CA SER A 71 1.77 9.71 -1.03
C SER A 71 2.15 8.45 -1.82
N GLY A 72 2.52 7.36 -1.14
CA GLY A 72 2.93 6.11 -1.79
C GLY A 72 1.82 5.48 -2.64
N ILE A 73 0.59 5.47 -2.13
CA ILE A 73 -0.57 4.91 -2.86
C ILE A 73 -0.93 5.78 -4.06
N LEU A 74 -1.04 7.11 -3.88
CA LEU A 74 -1.48 8.02 -4.94
C LEU A 74 -0.44 8.18 -6.07
N GLN A 75 0.85 8.10 -5.74
CA GLN A 75 1.94 8.24 -6.71
C GLN A 75 2.35 6.91 -7.35
N SER A 76 1.86 5.78 -6.84
CA SER A 76 2.20 4.44 -7.35
C SER A 76 2.06 4.26 -8.86
N PRO A 77 1.02 4.80 -9.56
CA PRO A 77 0.91 4.63 -11.01
C PRO A 77 1.94 5.43 -11.81
N THR A 78 2.60 6.39 -11.18
CA THR A 78 3.54 7.33 -11.83
C THR A 78 5.01 6.99 -11.58
N PHE A 79 5.31 6.03 -10.71
CA PHE A 79 6.70 5.64 -10.46
C PHE A 79 7.30 4.92 -11.68
N GLY A 80 8.51 5.32 -12.08
CA GLY A 80 9.25 4.70 -13.19
C GLY A 80 8.97 5.27 -14.58
N PHE A 81 8.03 6.21 -14.71
CA PHE A 81 7.90 7.03 -15.92
C PHE A 81 8.93 8.17 -15.86
N ALA A 82 9.98 8.09 -16.67
CA ALA A 82 10.99 9.13 -16.90
C ALA A 82 10.91 9.61 -18.36
#